data_AF-A0A0F9MIT4-F1
#
_entry.id   AF-A0A0F9MIT4-F1
#
_cell.length_a   1.000
_cell.length_b   1.000
_cell.length_c   1.000
_cell.angle_alpha   90.00
_cell.angle_beta   90.00
_cell.angle_gamma   90.00
#
_symmetry.space_group_name_H-M   'P 1'
#
loop_
_entity.id
_entity.type
_entity.pdbx_description
1 polymer ?
#
loop_
_entity_poly.entity_id
_entity_poly.type
_entity_poly.pdbx_seq_one_letter_code
_entity_poly.pdbx_strand_id
1 'polypeptide(L)' 'MSDKKKSKVSVLHKVVRKVFKAKTIDEARNFIRECLESSKINEEDKQTMLDEITQITTLEKIHQYISNAILAYEGDRVI' A
#
# COMPACT_ATOMS: atom_id res chain seq x y z
N MET A 1 -14.00 -26.32 4.41
CA MET A 1 -12.72 -26.10 3.71
C MET A 1 -12.55 -24.60 3.52
N SER A 2 -11.45 -24.03 4.01
CA SER A 2 -11.29 -22.57 4.12
C SER A 2 -10.93 -21.93 2.78
N ASP A 3 -11.92 -21.33 2.13
CA ASP A 3 -11.72 -20.46 0.97
C ASP A 3 -10.98 -19.17 1.39
N LYS A 4 -9.65 -19.24 1.48
CA LYS A 4 -8.78 -18.07 1.61
C LYS A 4 -8.75 -17.32 0.29
N LYS A 5 -9.81 -16.54 0.03
CA LYS A 5 -9.82 -15.42 -0.92
C LYS A 5 -8.79 -14.41 -0.42
N LYS A 6 -7.50 -14.62 -0.77
CA LYS A 6 -6.35 -13.74 -0.46
C LYS A 6 -6.57 -12.40 -1.15
N SER A 7 -7.40 -11.58 -0.51
CA SER A 7 -7.79 -10.26 -0.97
C SER A 7 -6.58 -9.33 -1.00
N LYS A 8 -6.56 -8.41 -1.98
CA LYS A 8 -5.58 -7.32 -2.12
C LYS A 8 -5.31 -6.59 -0.79
N VAL A 9 -6.30 -6.57 0.12
CA VAL A 9 -6.22 -6.15 1.54
C VAL A 9 -5.00 -6.71 2.29
N SER A 10 -4.56 -7.96 2.05
CA SER A 10 -3.43 -8.55 2.79
C SER A 10 -2.06 -7.98 2.39
N VAL A 11 -1.96 -7.36 1.22
CA VAL A 11 -0.70 -6.86 0.67
C VAL A 11 -0.32 -5.57 1.39
N LEU A 12 -1.17 -4.54 1.31
CA LEU A 12 -0.91 -3.25 1.95
C LEU A 12 -0.87 -3.35 3.49
N HIS A 13 -1.65 -4.25 4.09
CA HIS A 13 -1.57 -4.53 5.54
C HIS A 13 -0.20 -5.01 6.00
N LYS A 14 0.51 -5.79 5.18
CA LYS A 14 1.85 -6.30 5.52
C LYS A 14 2.88 -5.19 5.50
N VAL A 15 2.73 -4.23 4.60
CA VAL A 15 3.68 -3.13 4.45
C VAL A 15 3.41 -1.97 5.39
N VAL A 16 2.16 -1.76 5.81
CA VAL A 16 1.78 -0.61 6.66
C VAL A 16 2.64 -0.52 7.91
N ARG A 17 2.90 -1.64 8.60
CA ARG A 17 3.75 -1.64 9.80
C ARG A 17 5.20 -1.26 9.52
N LYS A 18 5.72 -1.55 8.33
CA LYS A 18 7.06 -1.14 7.91
C LYS A 18 7.08 0.34 7.53
N VAL A 19 6.07 0.80 6.78
CA VAL A 19 5.90 2.20 6.38
C VAL A 19 5.80 3.13 7.58
N PHE A 20 5.01 2.78 8.60
CA PHE A 20 4.89 3.57 9.83
C PHE A 20 6.13 3.51 10.73
N LYS A 21 7.04 2.55 10.50
CA LYS A 21 8.33 2.46 11.19
C LYS A 21 9.47 3.12 10.42
N ALA A 22 9.24 3.51 9.17
CA ALA A 22 10.24 4.19 8.36
C ALA A 22 10.63 5.52 9.00
N LYS A 23 11.92 5.83 8.99
CA LYS A 23 12.46 7.10 9.50
C LYS A 23 12.59 8.16 8.42
N THR A 24 12.60 7.73 7.17
CA THR A 24 12.73 8.60 6.00
C THR A 24 11.64 8.30 4.98
N ILE A 25 11.39 9.27 4.11
CA ILE A 25 10.45 9.12 3.02
C ILE A 25 10.89 8.03 2.03
N ASP A 26 12.19 7.91 1.80
CA ASP A 26 12.74 6.94 0.86
C ASP A 26 12.64 5.51 1.38
N GLU A 27 12.84 5.29 2.69
CA GLU A 27 12.56 4.00 3.33
C GLU A 27 11.09 3.61 3.15
N ALA A 28 10.17 4.55 3.39
CA ALA A 28 8.73 4.31 3.25
C ALA A 28 8.35 3.97 1.79
N ARG A 29 8.89 4.72 0.82
CA ARG A 29 8.69 4.45 -0.62
C ARG A 29 9.21 3.07 -1.02
N ASN A 30 10.41 2.72 -0.57
CA ASN A 30 11.00 1.40 -0.86
C ASN A 30 10.14 0.27 -0.32
N PHE A 31 9.65 0.38 0.92
CA PHE A 31 8.75 -0.64 1.46
C PHE A 31 7.47 -0.79 0.63
N ILE A 32 6.83 0.32 0.26
CA ILE A 32 5.61 0.31 -0.57
C ILE A 32 5.92 -0.32 -1.93
N ARG A 33 7.00 0.10 -2.58
CA ARG A 33 7.45 -0.43 -3.88
C ARG A 33 7.67 -1.94 -3.82
N GLU A 34 8.46 -2.45 -2.88
CA GLU A 34 8.69 -3.89 -2.70
C GLU A 34 7.37 -4.67 -2.49
N CYS A 35 6.45 -4.06 -1.74
CA CYS A 35 5.14 -4.66 -1.50
C CYS A 35 4.29 -4.73 -2.77
N LEU A 36 4.32 -3.67 -3.58
CA LEU A 36 3.60 -3.60 -4.85
C LEU A 36 4.20 -4.58 -5.87
N GLU A 37 5.52 -4.64 -6.00
CA GLU A 37 6.24 -5.56 -6.89
C GLU A 37 5.97 -7.03 -6.55
N SER A 38 5.88 -7.37 -5.26
CA SER A 38 5.56 -8.73 -4.79
C SER A 38 4.06 -9.07 -4.80
N SER A 39 3.21 -8.10 -5.15
CA SER A 39 1.76 -8.27 -5.17
C SER A 39 1.22 -8.73 -6.53
N LYS A 40 0.02 -9.29 -6.53
CA LYS A 40 -0.75 -9.59 -7.75
C LYS A 40 -1.72 -8.46 -8.12
N ILE A 41 -1.37 -7.21 -7.80
CA ILE A 41 -2.10 -6.04 -8.29
C ILE A 41 -1.86 -5.94 -9.80
N ASN A 42 -2.82 -5.43 -10.57
CA ASN A 42 -2.63 -5.17 -12.00
C ASN A 42 -1.51 -4.13 -12.19
N GLU A 43 -0.90 -4.11 -13.37
CA GLU A 43 0.21 -3.19 -13.62
C GLU A 43 -0.24 -1.72 -13.70
N GLU A 44 -1.48 -1.46 -14.12
CA GLU A 44 -2.05 -0.11 -14.15
C GLU A 44 -2.20 0.49 -12.74
N ASP A 45 -2.92 -0.18 -11.81
CA ASP A 45 -3.06 0.34 -10.44
C ASP A 45 -1.67 0.42 -9.78
N LYS A 46 -0.78 -0.54 -10.04
CA LYS A 46 0.59 -0.52 -9.52
C LYS A 46 1.32 0.74 -9.95
N GLN A 47 1.29 1.07 -11.24
CA GLN A 47 1.99 2.24 -11.77
C GLN A 47 1.40 3.52 -11.19
N THR A 48 0.07 3.64 -11.12
CA THR A 48 -0.60 4.77 -10.48
C THR A 48 -0.15 4.95 -9.03
N MET A 49 -0.12 3.87 -8.24
CA MET A 49 0.34 3.94 -6.85
C MET A 49 1.82 4.34 -6.73
N LEU A 50 2.67 3.86 -7.64
CA LEU A 50 4.09 4.23 -7.67
C LEU A 50 4.30 5.71 -8.03
N ASP A 51 3.53 6.23 -8.99
CA ASP A 51 3.60 7.63 -9.39
C ASP A 51 3.12 8.54 -8.25
N GLU A 52 2.02 8.16 -7.58
CA GLU A 52 1.48 8.90 -6.42
C GLU A 52 2.49 8.98 -5.26
N ILE A 53 3.10 7.87 -4.84
CA ILE A 53 4.08 7.89 -3.74
C ILE A 53 5.37 8.64 -4.09
N THR A 54 5.70 8.74 -5.38
CA THR A 54 6.87 9.50 -5.86
C THR A 54 6.62 11.01 -5.76
N GLN A 55 5.39 11.45 -6.00
CA GLN A 55 4.98 12.86 -5.88
C GLN A 55 4.83 13.33 -4.42
N ILE A 56 4.64 12.42 -3.47
CA ILE A 56 4.56 12.76 -2.06
C ILE A 56 5.93 13.23 -1.55
N THR A 57 5.98 14.39 -0.91
CA THR A 57 7.22 15.03 -0.43
C THR A 57 7.48 14.92 1.06
N THR A 58 6.52 14.40 1.84
CA THR A 58 6.68 14.24 3.30
C THR A 58 6.29 12.85 3.76
N LEU A 59 6.93 12.39 4.84
CA LEU A 59 6.68 11.07 5.41
C LEU A 59 5.25 10.94 5.97
N GLU A 60 4.71 11.98 6.62
CA GLU A 60 3.34 11.92 7.13
C GLU A 60 2.31 11.75 6.00
N LYS A 61 2.55 12.36 4.84
CA LYS A 61 1.69 12.18 3.66
C LYS A 61 1.76 10.77 3.11
N ILE A 62 2.91 10.09 3.18
CA ILE A 62 3.00 8.66 2.84
C ILE A 62 2.18 7.81 3.82
N HIS A 63 2.24 8.12 5.12
CA HIS A 63 1.43 7.44 6.14
C HIS A 63 -0.07 7.62 5.88
N GLN A 64 -0.50 8.84 5.56
CA GLN A 64 -1.89 9.13 5.19
C GLN A 64 -2.29 8.41 3.92
N TYR A 65 -1.45 8.44 2.88
CA TYR A 65 -1.69 7.77 1.61
C TYR A 65 -1.92 6.27 1.80
N ILE A 66 -1.02 5.59 2.52
CA ILE A 66 -1.14 4.14 2.71
C ILE A 66 -2.38 3.79 3.56
N SER A 67 -2.71 4.61 4.57
CA SER A 67 -3.94 4.45 5.35
C SER A 67 -5.19 4.63 4.49
N ASN A 68 -5.22 5.66 3.65
CA ASN A 68 -6.35 5.92 2.74
C ASN A 68 -6.49 4.80 1.70
N ALA A 69 -5.37 4.31 1.14
CA ALA A 69 -5.38 3.18 0.23
C ALA A 69 -5.96 1.94 0.90
N ILE A 70 -5.51 1.62 2.13
CA ILE A 70 -6.06 0.50 2.90
C ILE A 70 -7.57 0.67 3.14
N LEU A 71 -8.01 1.83 3.62
CA LEU A 71 -9.41 2.11 3.90
C LEU A 71 -10.28 2.05 2.64
N ALA A 72 -9.80 2.56 1.51
CA ALA A 72 -10.51 2.48 0.23
C ALA A 72 -10.75 1.02 -0.17
N TYR A 73 -9.74 0.15 -0.04
CA TYR A 73 -9.89 -1.27 -0.39
C TYR A 73 -10.63 -2.12 0.67
N GLU A 74 -10.64 -1.69 1.93
CA GLU A 74 -11.42 -2.36 2.99
C GLU A 74 -12.89 -1.93 2.99
N GLY A 75 -13.16 -0.65 2.71
CA GLY A 75 -14.52 -0.11 2.58
C GLY A 75 -15.29 -0.70 1.41
N ASP A 76 -14.61 -1.02 0.31
CA ASP A 76 -15.20 -1.67 -0.87
C ASP A 76 -15.68 -3.12 -0.62
N ARG A 77 -15.44 -3.66 0.58
CA ARG A 77 -15.95 -4.98 1.02
C ARG A 77 -17.21 -4.90 1.86
N VAL A 78 -17.76 -3.71 2.11
CA VAL A 78 -19.00 -3.50 2.86
C VAL A 78 -20.03 -2.79 1.98
N ILE A 79 -20.63 -3.56 1.06
CA ILE A 79 -22.06 -3.54 0.67
C ILE A 79 -22.38 -4.81 -0.12
#